data_AF-E9HNG3-F1
#
_entry.id   AF-E9HNG3-F1
#
_cell.length_a   1.000
_cell.length_b   1.000
_cell.length_c   1.000
_cell.angle_alpha   90.00
_cell.angle_beta   90.00
_cell.angle_gamma   90.00
#
_symmetry.space_group_name_H-M   'P 1'
#
loop_
_entity.id
_entity.type
_entity.pdbx_description
1 polymer ?
#
loop_
_entity_poly.entity_id
_entity_poly.type
_entity_poly.pdbx_seq_one_letter_code
_entity_poly.pdbx_strand_id
1 'polypeptide(L)'
;MTQQDVNSLDVQEGKLKGLFETYVTASREILEMLKASKAPQQELDDEQTNTLQTQEEVLGARAIIKQKKQEWLDDERDRRLLALVQTSNQAANQASNQASNQATSQAQMAQLIAQIVAAIPAPPAPVINVTEAPAPTSAVQSIRLPQRQIKHFRGDVLEWTQFWESFNAAVHSSSLSNVQKFDYLK
;
A
#
# COMPACT_ATOMS: atom_id res chain seq x y z
N MET A 1 14.86 -6.20 -2.92
CA MET A 1 15.72 -7.20 -2.27
C MET A 1 14.88 -7.96 -1.25
N THR A 2 15.03 -9.28 -1.18
CA THR A 2 14.28 -10.15 -0.27
C THR A 2 15.08 -10.44 1.01
N GLN A 3 14.43 -10.99 2.03
CA GLN A 3 15.13 -11.48 3.23
C GLN A 3 16.19 -12.54 2.88
N GLN A 4 15.92 -13.39 1.89
CA GLN A 4 16.87 -14.41 1.44
C GLN A 4 18.11 -13.78 0.80
N ASP A 5 17.94 -12.70 0.02
CA ASP A 5 19.05 -11.96 -0.56
C ASP A 5 19.94 -11.33 0.52
N VAL A 6 19.34 -10.76 1.58
CA VAL A 6 20.08 -10.19 2.72
C VAL A 6 20.88 -11.26 3.45
N ASN A 7 20.28 -12.43 3.70
CA ASN A 7 20.97 -13.55 4.33
C ASN A 7 22.12 -14.05 3.44
N SER A 8 21.92 -14.10 2.12
CA SER A 8 22.97 -14.46 1.16
C SER A 8 24.13 -13.45 1.17
N LEU A 9 23.83 -12.15 1.23
CA LEU A 9 24.84 -11.09 1.34
C LEU A 9 25.67 -11.23 2.62
N ASP A 10 25.06 -11.63 3.74
CA ASP A 10 25.78 -11.85 4.99
C ASP A 10 26.78 -13.01 4.88
N VAL A 11 26.35 -14.13 4.28
CA VAL A 11 27.22 -15.27 4.00
C VAL A 11 28.37 -14.88 3.07
N GLN A 12 28.08 -14.10 2.02
CA GLN A 12 29.10 -13.63 1.08
C GLN A 12 30.08 -12.64 1.73
N GLU A 13 29.61 -11.73 2.59
CA GLU A 13 30.45 -10.82 3.35
C GLU A 13 31.42 -11.57 4.27
N GLY A 14 30.92 -12.60 4.98
CA GLY A 14 31.75 -13.47 5.80
C GLY A 14 32.83 -14.21 5.00
N LYS A 15 32.46 -14.77 3.83
CA LYS A 15 33.40 -15.43 2.92
C LYS A 15 34.46 -14.46 2.39
N LEU A 16 34.06 -13.27 1.97
CA LEU A 16 34.97 -12.23 1.47
C LEU A 16 35.98 -11.83 2.54
N LYS A 17 35.51 -11.64 3.79
CA LYS A 17 36.38 -11.35 4.94
C LYS A 17 37.42 -12.45 5.15
N GLY A 18 36.99 -13.72 5.19
CA GLY A 18 37.91 -14.85 5.39
C GLY A 18 38.93 -15.02 4.26
N LEU A 19 38.51 -14.85 3.00
CA LEU A 19 39.40 -14.87 1.85
C LEU A 19 40.42 -13.74 1.91
N PHE A 20 39.99 -12.52 2.26
CA PHE A 20 40.88 -11.38 2.37
C PHE A 20 41.89 -11.53 3.51
N GLU A 21 41.49 -12.07 4.66
CA GLU A 21 42.40 -12.38 5.77
C GLU A 21 43.48 -13.40 5.36
N THR A 22 43.08 -14.41 4.57
CA THR A 22 44.00 -15.40 4.00
C THR A 22 44.97 -14.75 3.01
N TYR A 23 44.46 -13.91 2.12
CA TYR A 23 45.25 -13.16 1.14
C TYR A 23 46.30 -12.26 1.83
N VAL A 24 45.89 -11.46 2.82
CA VAL A 24 46.80 -10.57 3.56
C VAL A 24 47.93 -11.35 4.26
N THR A 25 47.61 -12.55 4.76
CA THR A 25 48.63 -13.43 5.36
C THR A 25 49.61 -13.94 4.30
N ALA A 26 49.09 -14.43 3.17
CA ALA A 26 49.91 -14.92 2.06
C ALA A 26 50.80 -13.82 1.45
N SER A 27 50.27 -12.62 1.15
CA SER A 27 51.06 -11.50 0.63
C SER A 27 52.16 -11.06 1.59
N ARG A 28 51.92 -11.13 2.91
CA ARG A 28 52.98 -10.87 3.90
C ARG A 28 54.11 -11.90 3.78
N GLU A 29 53.77 -13.18 3.69
CA GLU A 29 54.76 -14.26 3.53
C GLU A 29 55.54 -14.11 2.22
N ILE A 30 54.87 -13.77 1.12
CA ILE A 30 55.50 -13.49 -0.18
C ILE A 30 56.49 -12.33 -0.06
N LEU A 31 56.08 -11.20 0.54
CA LEU A 31 56.98 -10.06 0.75
C LEU A 31 58.21 -10.43 1.59
N GLU A 32 58.06 -11.26 2.62
CA GLU A 32 59.20 -11.74 3.42
C GLU A 32 60.12 -12.65 2.62
N MET A 33 59.56 -13.56 1.79
CA MET A 33 60.35 -14.42 0.90
C MET A 33 61.10 -13.64 -0.17
N LEU A 34 60.48 -12.62 -0.77
CA LEU A 34 61.11 -11.73 -1.76
C LEU A 34 62.28 -10.97 -1.14
N LYS A 35 62.11 -10.43 0.08
CA LYS A 35 63.20 -9.78 0.83
C LYS A 35 64.33 -10.77 1.15
N ALA A 36 64.00 -11.96 1.64
CA ALA A 36 64.99 -12.98 1.99
C ALA A 36 65.79 -13.44 0.76
N SER A 37 65.15 -13.48 -0.41
CA SER A 37 65.75 -13.89 -1.69
C SER A 37 66.50 -12.77 -2.40
N LYS A 38 66.53 -11.55 -1.83
CA LYS A 38 67.08 -10.32 -2.47
C LYS A 38 66.47 -10.08 -3.85
N ALA A 39 65.15 -10.26 -3.96
CA ALA A 39 64.39 -9.96 -5.17
C ALA A 39 64.63 -8.51 -5.61
N PRO A 40 64.52 -8.21 -6.91
CA PRO A 40 64.62 -6.84 -7.40
C PRO A 40 63.53 -5.96 -6.77
N GLN A 41 63.86 -4.69 -6.55
CA GLN A 41 62.95 -3.73 -5.92
C GLN A 41 61.59 -3.66 -6.63
N GLN A 42 61.59 -3.79 -7.96
CA GLN A 42 60.37 -3.80 -8.77
C GLN A 42 59.38 -4.89 -8.35
N GLU A 43 59.83 -6.12 -8.07
CA GLU A 43 58.93 -7.20 -7.64
C GLU A 43 58.33 -6.92 -6.25
N LEU A 44 59.08 -6.21 -5.39
CA LEU A 44 58.61 -5.80 -4.08
C LEU A 44 57.54 -4.71 -4.18
N ASP A 45 57.76 -3.73 -5.06
CA ASP A 45 56.83 -2.62 -5.32
C ASP A 45 55.54 -3.12 -6.02
N ASP A 46 55.66 -4.10 -6.92
CA ASP A 46 54.53 -4.75 -7.60
C ASP A 46 53.64 -5.52 -6.61
N GLU A 47 54.22 -6.32 -5.70
CA GLU A 47 53.48 -7.05 -4.67
C GLU A 47 52.77 -6.09 -3.69
N GLN A 48 53.42 -4.99 -3.32
CA GLN A 48 52.80 -3.96 -2.48
C GLN A 48 51.63 -3.29 -3.18
N THR A 49 51.77 -2.97 -4.48
CA THR A 49 50.72 -2.37 -5.30
C THR A 49 49.52 -3.32 -5.44
N ASN A 50 49.76 -4.59 -5.71
CA ASN A 50 48.71 -5.62 -5.79
C ASN A 50 47.95 -5.74 -4.46
N THR A 51 48.67 -5.74 -3.34
CA THR A 51 48.09 -5.78 -1.99
C THR A 51 47.18 -4.59 -1.73
N LEU A 52 47.62 -3.38 -2.09
CA LEU A 52 46.84 -2.16 -1.92
C LEU A 52 45.58 -2.18 -2.80
N GLN A 53 45.70 -2.55 -4.08
CA GLN A 53 44.56 -2.65 -4.98
C GLN A 53 43.52 -3.64 -4.46
N THR A 54 43.96 -4.84 -4.05
CA THR A 54 43.06 -5.86 -3.49
C THR A 54 42.37 -5.36 -2.22
N GLN A 55 43.07 -4.60 -1.37
CA GLN A 55 42.47 -3.99 -0.18
C GLN A 55 41.39 -2.97 -0.55
N GLU A 56 41.62 -2.10 -1.53
CA GLU A 56 40.64 -1.11 -1.99
C GLU A 56 39.39 -1.78 -2.57
N GLU A 57 39.56 -2.81 -3.41
CA GLU A 57 38.46 -3.57 -4.00
C GLU A 57 37.60 -4.26 -2.92
N VAL A 58 38.23 -4.86 -1.91
CA VAL A 58 37.52 -5.51 -0.80
C VAL A 58 36.79 -4.48 0.07
N LEU A 59 37.41 -3.33 0.36
CA LEU A 59 36.76 -2.24 1.10
C LEU A 59 35.54 -1.70 0.33
N GLY A 60 35.68 -1.50 -0.98
CA GLY A 60 34.59 -1.08 -1.86
C GLY A 60 33.43 -2.08 -1.86
N ALA A 61 33.73 -3.37 -2.05
CA ALA A 61 32.72 -4.43 -2.01
C ALA A 61 31.97 -4.48 -0.66
N ARG A 62 32.69 -4.37 0.46
CA ARG A 62 32.06 -4.33 1.80
C ARG A 62 31.19 -3.09 2.02
N ALA A 63 31.63 -1.93 1.53
CA ALA A 63 30.83 -0.71 1.59
C ALA A 63 29.52 -0.86 0.82
N ILE A 64 29.57 -1.44 -0.38
CA ILE A 64 28.37 -1.72 -1.20
C ILE A 64 27.43 -2.70 -0.49
N ILE A 65 27.95 -3.79 0.07
CA ILE A 65 27.13 -4.76 0.82
C ILE A 65 26.43 -4.07 1.99
N LYS A 66 27.16 -3.28 2.77
CA LYS A 66 26.61 -2.53 3.90
C LYS A 66 25.54 -1.54 3.46
N GLN A 67 25.78 -0.82 2.37
CA GLN A 67 24.81 0.10 1.79
C GLN A 67 23.54 -0.63 1.35
N LYS A 68 23.65 -1.74 0.63
CA LYS A 68 22.50 -2.53 0.18
C LYS A 68 21.68 -3.08 1.34
N LYS A 69 22.35 -3.56 2.40
CA LYS A 69 21.67 -3.99 3.64
C LYS A 69 20.89 -2.84 4.28
N GLN A 70 21.47 -1.63 4.30
CA GLN A 70 20.80 -0.45 4.86
C GLN A 70 19.59 -0.04 4.02
N GLU A 71 19.74 0.07 2.70
CA GLU A 71 18.64 0.38 1.77
C GLU A 71 17.46 -0.58 1.98
N TRP A 72 17.72 -1.88 2.14
CA TRP A 72 16.66 -2.85 2.40
C TRP A 72 15.97 -2.65 3.74
N LEU A 73 16.73 -2.34 4.80
CA LEU A 73 16.14 -2.08 6.12
C LEU A 73 15.25 -0.85 6.09
N ASP A 74 15.62 0.17 5.32
CA ASP A 74 14.82 1.39 5.17
C ASP A 74 13.57 1.12 4.33
N ASP A 75 13.69 0.42 3.20
CA ASP A 75 12.54 -0.05 2.42
C ASP A 75 11.56 -0.88 3.26
N GLU A 76 12.07 -1.73 4.16
CA GLU A 76 11.25 -2.58 5.04
C GLU A 76 10.55 -1.75 6.12
N ARG A 77 11.21 -0.73 6.67
CA ARG A 77 10.57 0.23 7.59
C ARG A 77 9.45 0.99 6.88
N ASP A 78 9.69 1.47 5.67
CA ASP A 78 8.70 2.20 4.89
C ASP A 78 7.50 1.33 4.52
N ARG A 79 7.74 0.06 4.13
CA ARG A 79 6.67 -0.92 3.92
C ARG A 79 5.79 -1.09 5.16
N ARG A 80 6.40 -1.20 6.34
CA ARG A 80 5.67 -1.36 7.60
C ARG A 80 4.89 -0.10 7.98
N LEU A 81 5.47 1.08 7.79
CA LEU A 81 4.77 2.35 8.01
C LEU A 81 3.55 2.47 7.09
N LEU A 82 3.70 2.13 5.81
CA LEU A 82 2.59 2.14 4.87
C LEU A 82 1.48 1.16 5.27
N ALA A 83 1.85 -0.06 5.67
CA ALA A 83 0.90 -1.06 6.16
C ALA A 83 0.14 -0.60 7.41
N LEU A 84 0.82 0.10 8.34
CA LEU A 84 0.20 0.65 9.53
C LEU A 84 -0.82 1.74 9.19
N VAL A 85 -0.44 2.67 8.29
CA VAL A 85 -1.35 3.73 7.81
C VAL A 85 -2.57 3.13 7.11
N GLN A 86 -2.37 2.15 6.24
CA GLN A 86 -3.46 1.45 5.56
C GLN A 86 -4.40 0.74 6.55
N THR A 87 -3.83 0.08 7.56
CA THR A 87 -4.61 -0.60 8.61
C THR A 87 -5.43 0.39 9.43
N SER A 88 -4.83 1.52 9.81
CA SER A 88 -5.52 2.60 10.53
C SER A 88 -6.71 3.15 9.73
N ASN A 89 -6.50 3.44 8.44
CA ASN A 89 -7.55 3.91 7.56
C ASN A 89 -8.68 2.88 7.39
N GLN A 90 -8.34 1.59 7.26
CA GLN A 90 -9.35 0.52 7.20
C GLN A 90 -10.15 0.41 8.51
N ALA A 91 -9.49 0.49 9.67
CA ALA A 91 -10.17 0.43 10.97
C ALA A 91 -11.12 1.62 11.17
N ALA A 92 -10.70 2.83 10.79
CA ALA A 92 -11.55 4.02 10.85
C ALA A 92 -12.80 3.87 9.96
N ASN A 93 -12.62 3.39 8.73
CA ASN A 93 -13.72 3.13 7.81
C ASN A 93 -14.68 2.06 8.36
N GLN A 94 -14.17 0.98 8.93
CA GLN A 94 -15.00 -0.07 9.54
C GLN A 94 -15.80 0.44 10.73
N ALA A 95 -15.17 1.22 11.63
CA ALA A 95 -15.82 1.80 12.79
C ALA A 95 -16.95 2.77 12.38
N SER A 96 -16.71 3.61 11.36
CA SER A 96 -17.72 4.53 10.83
C SER A 96 -18.93 3.78 10.27
N ASN A 97 -18.71 2.74 9.44
CA ASN A 97 -19.78 1.92 8.88
C ASN A 97 -20.60 1.21 9.97
N GLN A 98 -19.94 0.68 11.01
CA GLN A 98 -20.62 0.03 12.13
C GLN A 98 -21.48 1.01 12.93
N ALA A 99 -20.96 2.20 13.23
CA ALA A 99 -21.70 3.23 13.95
C ALA A 99 -22.95 3.68 13.17
N SER A 100 -22.83 3.90 11.85
CA SER A 100 -23.97 4.25 11.00
C SER A 100 -25.04 3.16 10.96
N ASN A 101 -24.63 1.89 10.83
CA ASN A 101 -25.55 0.76 10.84
C ASN A 101 -26.27 0.64 12.19
N GLN A 102 -25.54 0.79 13.30
CA GLN A 102 -26.10 0.68 14.65
C GLN A 102 -27.06 1.83 14.98
N ALA A 103 -26.73 3.06 14.55
CA ALA A 103 -27.61 4.22 14.66
C ALA A 103 -28.91 4.02 13.85
N THR A 104 -28.81 3.46 12.64
CA THR A 104 -29.98 3.16 11.80
C THR A 104 -30.88 2.10 12.45
N SER A 105 -30.30 1.02 12.99
CA SER A 105 -31.07 -0.01 13.71
C SER A 105 -31.76 0.54 14.96
N GLN A 106 -31.09 1.42 15.73
CA GLN A 106 -31.71 2.08 16.87
C GLN A 106 -32.86 3.01 16.43
N ALA A 107 -32.68 3.78 15.36
CA ALA A 107 -33.73 4.65 14.84
C ALA A 107 -34.97 3.86 14.40
N GLN A 108 -34.77 2.72 13.72
CA GLN A 108 -35.86 1.82 13.34
C GLN A 108 -36.58 1.24 14.57
N MET A 109 -35.84 0.83 15.61
CA MET A 109 -36.41 0.37 16.88
C MET A 109 -37.24 1.47 17.56
N ALA A 110 -36.72 2.69 17.62
CA ALA A 110 -37.43 3.84 18.21
C ALA A 110 -38.71 4.19 17.44
N GLN A 111 -38.67 4.11 16.11
CA GLN A 111 -39.85 4.30 15.26
C GLN A 111 -40.93 3.22 15.49
N LEU A 112 -40.52 1.96 15.70
CA LEU A 112 -41.46 0.88 16.02
C LEU A 112 -42.11 1.10 17.39
N ILE A 113 -41.33 1.48 18.40
CA ILE A 113 -41.86 1.83 19.73
C ILE A 113 -42.86 2.98 19.61
N ALA A 114 -42.53 4.04 18.87
CA ALA A 114 -43.42 5.18 18.67
C ALA A 114 -44.74 4.79 17.97
N GLN A 115 -44.68 3.92 16.96
CA GLN A 115 -45.87 3.38 16.29
C GLN A 115 -46.75 2.56 17.24
N ILE A 116 -46.15 1.70 18.08
CA ILE A 116 -46.89 0.91 19.07
C ILE A 116 -47.58 1.83 20.10
N VAL A 117 -46.87 2.85 20.60
CA VAL A 117 -47.43 3.81 21.58
C VAL A 117 -48.58 4.62 20.97
N ALA A 118 -48.45 5.08 19.73
CA ALA A 118 -49.50 5.85 19.05
C ALA A 118 -50.73 5.02 18.65
N ALA A 119 -50.59 3.71 18.48
CA ALA A 119 -51.68 2.81 18.15
C ALA A 119 -52.54 2.39 19.35
N ILE A 120 -52.18 2.78 20.58
CA ILE A 120 -53.01 2.59 21.77
C ILE A 120 -54.15 3.62 21.70
N PRO A 121 -55.41 3.22 21.47
CA PRO A 121 -56.50 4.17 21.36
C PRO A 121 -56.86 4.70 22.75
N ALA A 122 -56.86 6.02 22.92
CA ALA A 122 -57.69 6.67 23.92
C ALA A 122 -59.18 6.45 23.53
N PRO A 123 -60.11 6.31 24.49
CA PRO A 123 -61.52 6.00 24.20
C PRO A 123 -62.13 7.01 23.21
N PRO A 124 -62.96 6.56 22.24
CA PRO A 124 -63.41 7.40 21.14
C PRO A 124 -64.60 8.28 21.54
N ALA A 125 -64.54 9.57 21.21
CA ALA A 125 -65.72 10.38 20.93
C ALA A 125 -65.98 10.36 19.41
N PRO A 126 -67.22 10.21 18.93
CA PRO A 126 -67.50 9.97 17.52
C PRO A 126 -67.64 11.28 16.75
N VAL A 127 -66.99 11.40 15.58
CA VAL A 127 -67.48 12.24 14.47
C VAL A 127 -67.11 11.61 13.12
N ILE A 128 -68.06 11.74 12.20
CA ILE A 128 -68.18 11.13 10.87
C ILE A 128 -67.60 12.08 9.81
N ASN A 129 -66.90 11.57 8.79
CA ASN A 129 -67.15 11.80 7.33
C ASN A 129 -65.90 11.46 6.46
N VAL A 130 -65.94 10.44 5.60
CA VAL A 130 -66.28 10.33 4.14
C VAL A 130 -65.08 10.49 3.18
N THR A 131 -65.00 9.55 2.20
CA THR A 131 -64.22 9.53 0.93
C THR A 131 -62.70 9.28 1.08
N GLU A 132 -62.02 8.40 0.35
CA GLU A 132 -62.16 7.87 -1.02
C GLU A 132 -61.23 6.63 -1.18
N ALA A 133 -61.59 5.66 -2.02
CA ALA A 133 -60.71 4.57 -2.49
C ALA A 133 -60.18 4.95 -3.88
N PRO A 134 -58.93 4.59 -4.31
CA PRO A 134 -58.58 3.19 -4.58
C PRO A 134 -57.09 2.79 -4.38
N ALA A 135 -56.81 1.49 -4.42
CA ALA A 135 -55.48 0.91 -4.74
C ALA A 135 -55.04 1.33 -6.18
N PRO A 136 -53.76 1.25 -6.65
CA PRO A 136 -52.85 0.09 -6.48
C PRO A 136 -51.32 0.36 -6.62
N THR A 137 -50.57 -0.74 -6.78
CA THR A 137 -49.33 -0.93 -7.57
C THR A 137 -47.94 -0.65 -7.00
N SER A 138 -47.19 -1.76 -6.94
CA SER A 138 -45.74 -1.89 -7.05
C SER A 138 -45.09 -0.88 -8.00
N ALA A 139 -43.98 -0.28 -7.56
CA ALA A 139 -43.02 0.36 -8.44
C ALA A 139 -41.59 0.06 -7.96
N VAL A 140 -40.94 -0.88 -8.63
CA VAL A 140 -39.48 -0.93 -8.68
C VAL A 140 -39.04 0.32 -9.42
N GLN A 141 -38.56 1.32 -8.69
CA GLN A 141 -37.98 2.51 -9.30
C GLN A 141 -36.63 2.14 -9.91
N SER A 142 -36.65 1.73 -11.17
CA SER A 142 -35.50 1.90 -12.05
C SER A 142 -35.37 3.40 -12.33
N ILE A 143 -34.67 4.11 -11.43
CA ILE A 143 -34.32 5.52 -11.61
C ILE A 143 -33.36 5.58 -12.82
N ARG A 144 -33.90 5.80 -14.01
CA ARG A 144 -33.11 6.29 -15.15
C ARG A 144 -32.72 7.73 -14.79
N LEU A 145 -31.51 7.89 -14.25
CA LEU A 145 -30.92 9.21 -14.09
C LEU A 145 -30.77 9.87 -15.48
N PRO A 146 -31.01 11.19 -15.61
CA PRO A 146 -30.74 11.92 -16.84
C PRO A 146 -29.27 11.74 -17.21
N GLN A 147 -28.97 11.56 -18.50
CA GLN A 147 -27.61 11.43 -19.05
C GLN A 147 -26.70 12.52 -18.45
N ARG A 148 -25.98 12.18 -17.38
CA ARG A 148 -25.01 13.07 -16.76
C ARG A 148 -23.80 13.09 -17.68
N GLN A 149 -23.65 14.20 -18.41
CA GLN A 149 -22.48 14.48 -19.21
C GLN A 149 -21.26 14.49 -18.28
N ILE A 150 -20.46 13.43 -18.31
CA ILE A 150 -19.15 13.43 -17.70
C ILE A 150 -18.31 14.43 -18.50
N LYS A 151 -17.77 15.46 -17.85
CA LYS A 151 -16.87 16.40 -18.52
C LYS A 151 -15.68 15.61 -19.06
N HIS A 152 -15.34 15.86 -20.32
CA HIS A 152 -14.20 15.21 -20.95
C HIS A 152 -12.91 15.59 -20.21
N PHE A 153 -12.21 14.58 -19.70
CA PHE A 153 -10.92 14.76 -19.07
C PHE A 153 -9.86 15.01 -20.13
N ARG A 154 -9.21 16.18 -20.11
CA ARG A 154 -8.20 16.57 -21.11
C ARG A 154 -6.76 16.18 -20.73
N GLY A 155 -6.58 15.40 -19.65
CA GLY A 155 -5.25 14.96 -19.21
C GLY A 155 -4.54 15.90 -18.23
N ASP A 156 -5.24 16.89 -17.66
CA ASP A 156 -4.68 17.72 -16.60
C ASP A 156 -4.75 16.99 -15.25
N VAL A 157 -3.58 16.72 -14.66
CA VAL A 157 -3.44 15.99 -13.39
C VAL A 157 -4.13 16.72 -12.23
N LEU A 158 -4.22 18.05 -12.26
CA LEU A 158 -4.87 18.81 -11.19
C LEU A 158 -6.40 18.66 -11.21
N GLU A 159 -6.99 18.38 -12.38
CA GLU A 159 -8.42 18.13 -12.52
C GLU A 159 -8.80 16.66 -12.29
N TRP A 160 -7.81 15.76 -12.19
CA TRP A 160 -8.03 14.32 -12.05
C TRP A 160 -8.88 13.96 -10.84
N THR A 161 -8.63 14.57 -9.68
CA THR A 161 -9.37 14.27 -8.45
C THR A 161 -10.86 14.61 -8.61
N GLN A 162 -11.19 15.80 -9.13
CA GLN A 162 -12.58 16.21 -9.36
C GLN A 162 -13.27 15.37 -10.45
N PHE A 163 -12.52 15.02 -11.50
CA PHE A 163 -13.00 14.13 -12.55
C PHE A 163 -13.30 12.73 -11.99
N TRP A 164 -12.38 12.16 -11.23
CA TRP A 164 -12.50 10.83 -10.65
C TRP A 164 -13.67 10.75 -9.66
N GLU A 165 -13.86 11.75 -8.79
CA GLU A 165 -15.00 11.78 -7.89
C GLU A 165 -16.34 11.84 -8.64
N SER A 166 -16.41 12.64 -9.71
CA SER A 166 -17.58 12.74 -10.57
C SER A 166 -17.87 11.41 -11.30
N PHE A 167 -16.83 10.75 -11.83
CA PHE A 167 -16.93 9.45 -12.48
C PHE A 167 -17.33 8.34 -11.49
N ASN A 168 -16.71 8.32 -10.30
CA ASN A 168 -16.98 7.34 -9.27
C ASN A 168 -18.43 7.42 -8.79
N ALA A 169 -18.95 8.63 -8.57
CA ALA A 169 -20.33 8.87 -8.15
C ALA A 169 -21.38 8.59 -9.24
N ALA A 170 -21.03 8.77 -10.51
CA ALA A 170 -21.96 8.58 -11.62
C ALA A 170 -21.97 7.15 -12.18
N VAL A 171 -20.79 6.51 -12.26
CA VAL A 171 -20.58 5.26 -13.02
C VAL A 171 -20.14 4.11 -12.12
N HIS A 172 -19.24 4.35 -11.18
CA HIS A 172 -18.67 3.25 -10.38
C HIS A 172 -19.64 2.79 -9.29
N SER A 173 -20.25 3.73 -8.55
CA SER A 173 -21.21 3.48 -7.47
C SER A 173 -22.63 3.14 -7.95
N SER A 174 -22.91 3.25 -9.26
CA SER A 174 -24.22 2.90 -9.82
C SER A 174 -24.31 1.41 -10.16
N SER A 175 -25.53 0.87 -10.06
CA SER A 175 -25.88 -0.53 -10.37
C SER A 175 -25.91 -0.85 -11.87
N LEU A 176 -25.24 -0.03 -12.69
CA LEU A 176 -25.11 -0.24 -14.13
C LEU A 176 -24.27 -1.48 -14.42
N SER A 177 -24.60 -2.20 -15.49
CA SER A 177 -23.77 -3.31 -15.96
C SER A 177 -22.44 -2.81 -16.54
N ASN A 178 -21.40 -3.65 -16.51
CA ASN A 178 -20.07 -3.28 -17.01
C ASN A 178 -20.07 -2.77 -18.46
N VAL A 179 -20.97 -3.30 -19.30
CA VAL A 179 -21.14 -2.86 -20.69
C VAL A 179 -21.72 -1.45 -20.75
N GLN A 180 -22.71 -1.14 -19.92
CA GLN A 180 -23.28 0.21 -19.83
C GLN A 180 -22.28 1.22 -19.26
N LYS A 181 -21.43 0.82 -18.31
CA LYS A 181 -20.36 1.68 -17.77
C LYS A 181 -19.35 2.07 -18.85
N PHE A 182 -19.08 1.18 -19.81
CA PHE A 182 -18.14 1.44 -20.90
C PHE A 182 -18.66 2.47 -21.92
N ASP A 183 -19.97 2.53 -22.16
CA ASP A 183 -20.55 3.55 -23.05
C ASP A 183 -20.38 4.99 -22.52
N TYR A 184 -20.17 5.17 -21.20
CA TYR A 184 -19.88 6.47 -20.58
C TYR A 184 -18.41 6.89 -20.68
N LEU A 185 -17.53 6.02 -21.19
CA LEU A 185 -16.10 6.27 -21.38
C LEU A 185 -15.72 6.57 -22.84
N LYS A 186 -16.70 6.70 -23.74
CA LYS A 186 -16.51 7.15 -25.13
C LYS A 186 -16.50 8.66 -25.23
#